data_AF-A0A520Y1G8-F1
#
_entry.id   AF-A0A520Y1G8-F1
#
_cell.length_a   1.000
_cell.length_b   1.000
_cell.length_c   1.000
_cell.angle_alpha   90.00
_cell.angle_beta   90.00
_cell.angle_gamma   90.00
#
_symmetry.space_group_name_H-M   'P 1'
#
loop_
_entity.id
_entity.type
_entity.pdbx_description
1 polymer ?
#
loop_
_entity_poly.entity_id
_entity_poly.type
_entity_poly.pdbx_seq_one_letter_code
_entity_poly.pdbx_strand_id
1 'polypeptide(L)'
;MESIGDERAYFADQWPGLKSMLEQQGPEAMIGAILAYELDAQRAALFRFARQGLLFEDWNGKSLDAYMAVVDAGCAWLGERAEIVPADERNDYLNVLAELTFNFAADIADCWPGDDEPRERKHFERGAEVAEQSVGLRAELEKPDQSQHLGWWAFGYHQLRLGNTAAAADAMERSLEHARIAARAAGEHDEITLQAPFAVLIGAGYLGLARIADGEPSGPDLYGEAVAAFRAQLDDPERKEDAQFGIDQLERVRGFIS
;
A
#
# COMPACT_ATOMS: atom_id res chain seq x y z
N MET A 1 -8.92 22.17 -2.35
CA MET A 1 -9.20 22.01 -0.90
C MET A 1 -8.31 22.97 -0.09
N GLU A 2 -8.84 23.73 0.88
CA GLU A 2 -7.99 24.59 1.74
C GLU A 2 -7.01 23.72 2.55
N SER A 3 -5.72 24.09 2.57
CA SER A 3 -4.69 23.31 3.26
C SER A 3 -4.72 23.54 4.77
N ILE A 4 -4.59 22.45 5.53
CA ILE A 4 -4.33 22.53 6.97
C ILE A 4 -2.84 22.79 7.13
N GLY A 5 -2.47 23.93 7.73
CA GLY A 5 -1.09 24.42 7.82
C GLY A 5 -0.02 23.38 8.16
N ASP A 6 0.33 23.21 9.43
CA ASP A 6 1.27 22.17 9.87
C ASP A 6 0.49 20.88 10.16
N GLU A 7 0.43 19.99 9.17
CA GLU A 7 -0.25 18.70 9.25
C GLU A 7 0.24 17.83 10.43
N ARG A 8 1.53 17.89 10.79
CA ARG A 8 2.09 17.09 11.89
C ARG A 8 1.71 17.65 13.25
N ALA A 9 1.76 18.98 13.41
CA ALA A 9 1.29 19.63 14.63
C ALA A 9 -0.22 19.43 14.82
N TYR A 10 -0.99 19.51 13.73
CA TYR A 10 -2.42 19.21 13.76
C TYR A 10 -2.70 17.76 14.16
N PHE A 11 -1.96 16.78 13.61
CA PHE A 11 -2.09 15.39 14.06
C PHE A 11 -1.82 15.21 15.56
N ALA A 12 -0.72 15.76 16.06
CA ALA A 12 -0.31 15.62 17.45
C ALA A 12 -1.35 16.19 18.44
N ASP A 13 -2.07 17.25 18.03
CA ASP A 13 -3.15 17.85 18.82
C ASP A 13 -4.43 17.01 18.81
N GLN A 14 -4.77 16.40 17.68
CA GLN A 14 -6.04 15.69 17.50
C GLN A 14 -5.99 14.21 17.94
N TRP A 15 -4.83 13.55 17.80
CA TRP A 15 -4.68 12.13 18.08
C TRP A 15 -5.09 11.69 19.49
N PRO A 16 -4.72 12.39 20.59
CA PRO A 16 -5.10 11.97 21.94
C PRO A 16 -6.63 11.85 22.12
N GLY A 17 -7.39 12.77 21.52
CA GLY A 17 -8.86 12.76 21.55
C GLY A 17 -9.44 11.59 20.76
N LEU A 18 -8.98 11.42 19.52
CA LEU A 18 -9.43 10.32 18.64
C LEU A 18 -9.09 8.95 19.23
N LYS A 19 -7.87 8.78 19.74
CA LYS A 19 -7.43 7.57 20.45
C LYS A 19 -8.34 7.28 21.64
N SER A 20 -8.63 8.27 22.47
CA SER A 20 -9.50 8.09 23.64
C SER A 20 -10.91 7.66 23.25
N MET A 21 -11.45 8.15 22.13
CA MET A 21 -12.77 7.73 21.65
C MET A 21 -12.74 6.28 21.16
N LEU A 22 -11.72 5.91 20.39
CA LEU A 22 -11.51 4.55 19.90
C LEU A 22 -11.40 3.55 21.06
N GLU A 23 -10.53 3.82 22.04
CA GLU A 23 -10.27 2.91 23.16
C GLU A 23 -11.50 2.72 24.06
N GLN A 24 -12.37 3.73 24.18
CA GLN A 24 -13.52 3.70 25.08
C GLN A 24 -14.82 3.25 24.40
N GLN A 25 -15.00 3.57 23.12
CA GLN A 25 -16.30 3.50 22.43
C GLN A 25 -16.21 2.78 21.07
N GLY A 26 -15.02 2.43 20.59
CA GLY A 26 -14.81 1.71 19.34
C GLY A 26 -14.63 2.60 18.11
N PRO A 27 -14.36 1.99 16.94
CA PRO A 27 -14.03 2.70 15.71
C PRO A 27 -15.18 3.59 15.21
N GLU A 28 -16.44 3.22 15.44
CA GLU A 28 -17.62 4.00 15.04
C GLU A 28 -17.66 5.37 15.73
N ALA A 29 -17.22 5.45 16.99
CA ALA A 29 -17.15 6.72 17.72
C ALA A 29 -16.08 7.65 17.15
N MET A 30 -14.89 7.10 16.80
CA MET A 30 -13.84 7.85 16.12
C MET A 30 -14.33 8.34 14.75
N ILE A 31 -14.96 7.49 13.95
CA ILE A 31 -15.51 7.83 12.63
C ILE A 31 -16.54 8.97 12.77
N GLY A 32 -17.49 8.84 13.70
CA GLY A 32 -18.49 9.86 13.96
C GLY A 32 -17.87 11.19 14.37
N ALA A 33 -16.81 11.18 15.18
CA ALA A 33 -16.10 12.38 15.58
C ALA A 33 -15.39 13.05 14.40
N ILE A 34 -14.73 12.28 13.53
CA ILE A 34 -14.08 12.82 12.31
C ILE A 34 -15.12 13.46 11.39
N LEU A 35 -16.25 12.78 11.14
CA LEU A 35 -17.30 13.28 10.26
C LEU A 35 -18.01 14.53 10.81
N ALA A 36 -17.97 14.76 12.13
CA ALA A 36 -18.57 15.92 12.77
C ALA A 36 -17.80 17.23 12.55
N TYR A 37 -16.55 17.20 12.05
CA TYR A 37 -15.81 18.42 11.71
C TYR A 37 -16.53 19.17 10.58
N GLU A 38 -16.52 20.51 10.59
CA GLU A 38 -17.27 21.29 9.60
C GLU A 38 -16.57 21.33 8.24
N LEU A 39 -15.23 21.38 8.24
CA LEU A 39 -14.44 21.55 7.02
C LEU A 39 -14.05 20.20 6.42
N ASP A 40 -14.28 20.04 5.11
CA ASP A 40 -13.88 18.82 4.38
C ASP A 40 -12.37 18.58 4.44
N ALA A 41 -11.56 19.64 4.38
CA ALA A 41 -10.11 19.54 4.54
C ALA A 41 -9.73 18.86 5.86
N GLN A 42 -10.41 19.22 6.96
CA GLN A 42 -10.20 18.62 8.27
C GLN A 42 -10.60 17.14 8.28
N ARG A 43 -11.75 16.80 7.71
CA ARG A 43 -12.20 15.39 7.61
C ARG A 43 -11.20 14.54 6.82
N ALA A 44 -10.79 15.00 5.64
CA ALA A 44 -9.83 14.31 4.78
C ALA A 44 -8.49 14.08 5.49
N ALA A 45 -7.96 15.12 6.15
CA ALA A 45 -6.72 15.01 6.90
C ALA A 45 -6.86 14.07 8.11
N LEU A 46 -7.95 14.16 8.87
CA LEU A 46 -8.19 13.31 10.03
C LEU A 46 -8.33 11.83 9.67
N PHE A 47 -8.93 11.47 8.52
CA PHE A 47 -8.91 10.07 8.07
C PHE A 47 -7.50 9.58 7.74
N ARG A 48 -6.66 10.39 7.06
CA ARG A 48 -5.25 10.06 6.80
C ARG A 48 -4.46 9.88 8.10
N PHE A 49 -4.69 10.76 9.08
CA PHE A 49 -4.04 10.74 10.37
C PHE A 49 -4.51 9.60 11.27
N ALA A 50 -5.80 9.31 11.30
CA ALA A 50 -6.35 8.19 12.04
C ALA A 50 -5.74 6.88 11.55
N ARG A 51 -5.56 6.71 10.23
CA ARG A 51 -4.80 5.59 9.65
C ARG A 51 -3.39 5.49 10.21
N GLN A 52 -2.64 6.60 10.24
CA GLN A 52 -1.27 6.60 10.79
C GLN A 52 -1.25 6.25 12.28
N GLY A 53 -2.14 6.84 13.08
CA GLY A 53 -2.24 6.57 14.51
C GLY A 53 -2.63 5.13 14.82
N LEU A 54 -3.61 4.58 14.11
CA LEU A 54 -4.07 3.20 14.29
C LEU A 54 -2.96 2.18 14.04
N LEU A 55 -2.07 2.46 13.09
CA LEU A 55 -1.00 1.56 12.68
C LEU A 55 0.29 1.74 13.49
N PHE A 56 0.75 2.97 13.68
CA PHE A 56 2.09 3.25 14.20
C PHE A 56 2.14 3.68 15.65
N GLU A 57 1.03 4.16 16.22
CA GLU A 57 1.00 4.60 17.62
C GLU A 57 0.57 3.45 18.54
N ASP A 58 1.00 3.52 19.80
CA ASP A 58 0.55 2.60 20.84
C ASP A 58 -0.87 2.97 21.30
N TRP A 59 -1.78 1.98 21.30
CA TRP A 59 -3.12 2.12 21.86
C TRP A 59 -3.70 0.77 22.31
N ASN A 60 -4.60 0.81 23.29
CA ASN A 60 -5.21 -0.37 23.88
C ASN A 60 -6.28 -0.95 22.98
N GLY A 61 -6.17 -2.24 22.65
CA GLY A 61 -7.14 -2.91 21.78
C GLY A 61 -6.80 -2.83 20.30
N LYS A 62 -5.50 -2.65 19.97
CA LYS A 62 -4.99 -2.65 18.61
C LYS A 62 -5.59 -3.79 17.78
N SER A 63 -6.18 -3.43 16.65
CA SER A 63 -6.95 -4.36 15.81
C SER A 63 -6.99 -3.90 14.36
N LEU A 64 -6.72 -4.82 13.45
CA LEU A 64 -6.89 -4.60 12.01
C LEU A 64 -8.37 -4.38 11.63
N ASP A 65 -9.33 -4.91 12.39
CA ASP A 65 -10.76 -4.67 12.15
C ASP A 65 -11.14 -3.20 12.41
N ALA A 66 -10.65 -2.64 13.52
CA ALA A 66 -10.87 -1.24 13.84
C ALA A 66 -10.18 -0.33 12.81
N TYR A 67 -8.98 -0.73 12.38
CA TYR A 67 -8.25 -0.01 11.35
C TYR A 67 -8.99 -0.02 10.00
N MET A 68 -9.43 -1.19 9.55
CA MET A 68 -10.24 -1.37 8.34
C MET A 68 -11.52 -0.54 8.39
N ALA A 69 -12.27 -0.56 9.49
CA ALA A 69 -13.51 0.21 9.62
C ALA A 69 -13.30 1.73 9.45
N VAL A 70 -12.24 2.28 10.05
CA VAL A 70 -11.92 3.71 9.96
C VAL A 70 -11.48 4.10 8.54
N VAL A 71 -10.66 3.28 7.89
CA VAL A 71 -10.26 3.52 6.49
C VAL A 71 -11.46 3.43 5.57
N ASP A 72 -12.33 2.42 5.73
CA ASP A 72 -13.50 2.23 4.89
C ASP A 72 -14.45 3.42 4.95
N ALA A 73 -14.67 3.98 6.14
CA ALA A 73 -15.44 5.20 6.31
C ALA A 73 -14.77 6.39 5.59
N GLY A 74 -13.44 6.52 5.68
CA GLY A 74 -12.70 7.56 4.98
C GLY A 74 -12.79 7.43 3.46
N CYS A 75 -12.62 6.21 2.93
CA CYS A 75 -12.73 5.93 1.51
C CYS A 75 -14.15 6.19 0.98
N ALA A 76 -15.18 5.76 1.71
CA ALA A 76 -16.58 6.01 1.36
C ALA A 76 -16.87 7.52 1.32
N TRP A 77 -16.49 8.24 2.38
CA TRP A 77 -16.70 9.69 2.45
C TRP A 77 -15.96 10.46 1.34
N LEU A 78 -14.70 10.12 1.08
CA LEU A 78 -13.91 10.75 0.00
C LEU A 78 -14.53 10.48 -1.38
N GLY A 79 -14.96 9.24 -1.63
CA GLY A 79 -15.62 8.84 -2.87
C GLY A 79 -16.94 9.58 -3.08
N GLU A 80 -17.81 9.60 -2.08
CA GLU A 80 -19.07 10.37 -2.12
C GLU A 80 -18.81 11.86 -2.35
N ARG A 81 -17.77 12.41 -1.70
CA ARG A 81 -17.45 13.83 -1.84
C ARG A 81 -16.96 14.16 -3.25
N ALA A 82 -16.11 13.31 -3.84
CA ALA A 82 -15.62 13.47 -5.21
C ALA A 82 -16.75 13.52 -6.26
N GLU A 83 -17.88 12.86 -6.01
CA GLU A 83 -19.03 12.84 -6.92
C GLU A 83 -19.92 14.10 -6.85
N ILE A 84 -19.86 14.86 -5.75
CA ILE A 84 -20.77 15.99 -5.52
C ILE A 84 -20.08 17.37 -5.56
N VAL A 85 -18.75 17.40 -5.55
CA VAL A 85 -17.97 18.65 -5.67
C VAL A 85 -17.79 19.05 -7.13
N PRO A 86 -17.50 20.33 -7.41
CA PRO A 86 -17.12 20.79 -8.74
C PRO A 86 -15.93 20.01 -9.33
N ALA A 87 -15.87 19.93 -10.67
CA ALA A 87 -14.87 19.14 -11.39
C ALA A 87 -13.42 19.59 -11.12
N ASP A 88 -13.21 20.88 -10.85
CA ASP A 88 -11.91 21.45 -10.48
C ASP A 88 -11.46 21.06 -9.06
N GLU A 89 -12.38 20.67 -8.18
CA GLU A 89 -12.07 20.17 -6.83
C GLU A 89 -12.06 18.64 -6.74
N ARG A 90 -12.77 17.95 -7.64
CA ARG A 90 -12.91 16.48 -7.63
C ARG A 90 -11.57 15.75 -7.54
N ASN A 91 -10.58 16.21 -8.31
CA ASN A 91 -9.27 15.57 -8.35
C ASN A 91 -8.53 15.64 -7.00
N ASP A 92 -8.77 16.65 -6.16
CA ASP A 92 -8.17 16.72 -4.82
C ASP A 92 -8.67 15.56 -3.94
N TYR A 93 -9.97 15.29 -3.97
CA TYR A 93 -10.56 14.19 -3.21
C TYR A 93 -10.12 12.82 -3.74
N LEU A 94 -10.09 12.66 -5.07
CA LEU A 94 -9.60 11.42 -5.67
C LEU A 94 -8.11 11.18 -5.38
N ASN A 95 -7.29 12.23 -5.33
CA ASN A 95 -5.89 12.12 -4.95
C ASN A 95 -5.74 11.57 -3.52
N VAL A 96 -6.48 12.14 -2.56
CA VAL A 96 -6.48 11.65 -1.18
C VAL A 96 -7.02 10.22 -1.10
N LEU A 97 -8.07 9.89 -1.87
CA LEU A 97 -8.62 8.54 -1.93
C LEU A 97 -7.62 7.53 -2.49
N ALA A 98 -6.88 7.88 -3.55
CA ALA A 98 -5.85 7.04 -4.15
C ALA A 98 -4.69 6.76 -3.18
N GLU A 99 -4.32 7.75 -2.36
CA GLU A 99 -3.34 7.60 -1.29
C GLU A 99 -3.86 6.70 -0.18
N LEU A 100 -5.08 6.95 0.32
CA LEU A 100 -5.66 6.21 1.43
C LEU A 100 -5.86 4.73 1.09
N THR A 101 -6.41 4.44 -0.09
CA THR A 101 -6.62 3.07 -0.59
C THR A 101 -5.32 2.30 -0.74
N PHE A 102 -4.29 2.90 -1.35
CA PHE A 102 -2.98 2.26 -1.47
C PHE A 102 -2.33 2.02 -0.11
N ASN A 103 -2.29 3.04 0.74
CA ASN A 103 -1.63 2.95 2.04
C ASN A 103 -2.27 1.84 2.87
N PHE A 104 -3.60 1.78 2.93
CA PHE A 104 -4.29 0.71 3.63
C PHE A 104 -4.01 -0.68 3.03
N ALA A 105 -4.05 -0.81 1.71
CA ALA A 105 -3.70 -2.08 1.05
C ALA A 105 -2.26 -2.51 1.38
N ALA A 106 -1.32 -1.57 1.41
CA ALA A 106 0.07 -1.80 1.76
C ALA A 106 0.19 -2.19 3.25
N ASP A 107 -0.48 -1.51 4.16
CA ASP A 107 -0.38 -1.74 5.61
C ASP A 107 -0.89 -3.11 6.03
N ILE A 108 -1.98 -3.56 5.42
CA ILE A 108 -2.57 -4.85 5.78
C ILE A 108 -1.90 -6.03 5.05
N ALA A 109 -0.95 -5.78 4.15
CA ALA A 109 -0.06 -6.82 3.66
C ALA A 109 0.88 -7.29 4.79
N ASP A 110 1.06 -8.60 4.99
CA ASP A 110 2.04 -9.11 5.98
C ASP A 110 3.41 -9.40 5.36
N CYS A 111 3.73 -8.79 4.22
CA CYS A 111 5.03 -8.96 3.58
C CYS A 111 6.16 -8.19 4.29
N TRP A 112 5.83 -7.32 5.24
CA TRP A 112 6.79 -6.47 5.92
C TRP A 112 7.67 -7.29 6.89
N PRO A 113 9.01 -7.19 6.80
CA PRO A 113 9.91 -7.80 7.76
C PRO A 113 9.60 -7.33 9.20
N GLY A 114 9.44 -8.28 10.13
CA GLY A 114 9.13 -7.99 11.54
C GLY A 114 7.66 -7.71 11.85
N ASP A 115 6.77 -7.77 10.88
CA ASP A 115 5.33 -7.64 11.09
C ASP A 115 4.71 -8.98 11.49
N ASP A 116 4.44 -9.16 12.78
CA ASP A 116 3.85 -10.40 13.30
C ASP A 116 2.33 -10.29 13.56
N GLU A 117 1.70 -9.20 13.13
CA GLU A 117 0.26 -8.99 13.36
C GLU A 117 -0.55 -10.03 12.56
N PRO A 118 -1.42 -10.83 13.20
CA PRO A 118 -2.17 -11.86 12.51
C PRO A 118 -3.20 -11.24 11.56
N ARG A 119 -3.28 -11.78 10.34
CA ARG A 119 -4.36 -11.47 9.40
C ARG A 119 -5.30 -12.64 9.21
N GLU A 120 -6.57 -12.30 9.05
CA GLU A 120 -7.62 -13.21 8.60
C GLU A 120 -7.86 -13.02 7.11
N ARG A 121 -8.51 -14.00 6.47
CA ARG A 121 -8.86 -13.94 5.05
C ARG A 121 -9.58 -12.64 4.67
N LYS A 122 -10.50 -12.17 5.51
CA LYS A 122 -11.26 -10.92 5.30
C LYS A 122 -10.37 -9.69 5.12
N HIS A 123 -9.19 -9.64 5.76
CA HIS A 123 -8.24 -8.53 5.62
C HIS A 123 -7.62 -8.53 4.22
N PHE A 124 -7.27 -9.70 3.69
CA PHE A 124 -6.74 -9.81 2.32
C PHE A 124 -7.82 -9.58 1.27
N GLU A 125 -9.06 -10.02 1.51
CA GLU A 125 -10.20 -9.73 0.63
C GLU A 125 -10.42 -8.22 0.53
N ARG A 126 -10.49 -7.52 1.67
CA ARG A 126 -10.60 -6.06 1.68
C ARG A 126 -9.38 -5.37 1.06
N GLY A 127 -8.19 -5.88 1.32
CA GLY A 127 -6.94 -5.38 0.72
C GLY A 127 -6.93 -5.47 -0.80
N ALA A 128 -7.44 -6.56 -1.35
CA ALA A 128 -7.60 -6.73 -2.79
C ALA A 128 -8.59 -5.69 -3.35
N GLU A 129 -9.74 -5.50 -2.71
CA GLU A 129 -10.77 -4.53 -3.14
C GLU A 129 -10.22 -3.09 -3.18
N VAL A 130 -9.57 -2.64 -2.10
CA VAL A 130 -9.02 -1.27 -2.05
C VAL A 130 -7.80 -1.10 -2.95
N ALA A 131 -7.00 -2.14 -3.16
CA ALA A 131 -5.87 -2.08 -4.08
C ALA A 131 -6.34 -1.98 -5.53
N GLU A 132 -7.38 -2.72 -5.92
CA GLU A 132 -8.02 -2.60 -7.24
C GLU A 132 -8.59 -1.20 -7.45
N GLN A 133 -9.26 -0.65 -6.43
CA GLN A 133 -9.72 0.74 -6.45
C GLN A 133 -8.55 1.71 -6.63
N SER A 134 -7.43 1.50 -5.93
CA SER A 134 -6.23 2.34 -6.05
C SER A 134 -5.64 2.30 -7.47
N VAL A 135 -5.60 1.12 -8.11
CA VAL A 135 -5.19 0.97 -9.52
C VAL A 135 -6.09 1.83 -10.43
N GLY A 136 -7.40 1.71 -10.29
CA GLY A 136 -8.37 2.48 -11.08
C GLY A 136 -8.19 4.00 -10.90
N LEU A 137 -8.06 4.45 -9.65
CA LEU A 137 -7.88 5.87 -9.32
C LEU A 137 -6.57 6.43 -9.84
N ARG A 138 -5.47 5.68 -9.73
CA ARG A 138 -4.15 6.12 -10.24
C ARG A 138 -4.16 6.23 -11.76
N ALA A 139 -4.87 5.34 -12.46
CA ALA A 139 -5.08 5.44 -13.89
C ALA A 139 -5.94 6.66 -14.26
N GLU A 140 -7.06 6.88 -13.57
CA GLU A 140 -7.95 8.04 -13.79
C GLU A 140 -7.24 9.38 -13.56
N LEU A 141 -6.39 9.45 -12.54
CA LEU A 141 -5.60 10.63 -12.20
C LEU A 141 -4.31 10.77 -13.01
N GLU A 142 -4.10 9.91 -14.01
CA GLU A 142 -2.89 9.87 -14.86
C GLU A 142 -1.59 9.91 -14.05
N LYS A 143 -1.57 9.18 -12.92
CA LYS A 143 -0.41 9.15 -12.04
C LYS A 143 0.80 8.53 -12.76
N PRO A 144 2.04 8.97 -12.44
CA PRO A 144 3.25 8.47 -13.08
C PRO A 144 3.44 6.97 -12.85
N ASP A 145 4.21 6.31 -13.73
CA ASP A 145 4.47 4.87 -13.69
C ASP A 145 5.01 4.37 -12.34
N GLN A 146 5.85 5.16 -11.66
CA GLN A 146 6.32 4.82 -10.32
C GLN A 146 5.16 4.61 -9.34
N SER A 147 4.10 5.42 -9.47
CA SER A 147 2.88 5.29 -8.68
C SER A 147 2.00 4.12 -9.17
N GLN A 148 1.92 3.89 -10.48
CA GLN A 148 1.15 2.77 -11.04
C GLN A 148 1.70 1.41 -10.59
N HIS A 149 3.04 1.28 -10.57
CA HIS A 149 3.74 0.11 -10.07
C HIS A 149 3.24 -0.31 -8.68
N LEU A 150 3.13 0.65 -7.76
CA LEU A 150 2.71 0.43 -6.38
C LEU A 150 1.26 -0.05 -6.27
N GLY A 151 0.34 0.52 -7.06
CA GLY A 151 -1.06 0.08 -7.08
C GLY A 151 -1.17 -1.38 -7.53
N TRP A 152 -0.51 -1.72 -8.64
CA TRP A 152 -0.50 -3.09 -9.17
C TRP A 152 0.21 -4.08 -8.24
N TRP A 153 1.29 -3.67 -7.57
CA TRP A 153 1.98 -4.49 -6.58
C TRP A 153 1.04 -4.86 -5.43
N ALA A 154 0.36 -3.87 -4.84
CA ALA A 154 -0.55 -4.09 -3.72
C ALA A 154 -1.69 -5.04 -4.13
N PHE A 155 -2.25 -4.84 -5.32
CA PHE A 155 -3.32 -5.71 -5.83
C PHE A 155 -2.82 -7.14 -6.04
N GLY A 156 -1.71 -7.32 -6.75
CA GLY A 156 -1.12 -8.64 -7.01
C GLY A 156 -0.76 -9.38 -5.73
N TYR A 157 -0.29 -8.67 -4.72
CA TYR A 157 0.09 -9.27 -3.44
C TYR A 157 -1.14 -9.85 -2.73
N HIS A 158 -2.24 -9.10 -2.64
CA HIS A 158 -3.46 -9.61 -2.03
C HIS A 158 -4.06 -10.77 -2.83
N GLN A 159 -4.03 -10.72 -4.17
CA GLN A 159 -4.44 -11.87 -4.99
C GLN A 159 -3.60 -13.11 -4.68
N LEU A 160 -2.28 -12.96 -4.54
CA LEU A 160 -1.37 -14.05 -4.18
C LEU A 160 -1.75 -14.67 -2.83
N ARG A 161 -2.04 -13.82 -1.83
CA ARG A 161 -2.43 -14.25 -0.49
C ARG A 161 -3.81 -14.89 -0.41
N LEU A 162 -4.70 -14.54 -1.33
CA LEU A 162 -6.01 -15.18 -1.47
C LEU A 162 -5.97 -16.51 -2.22
N GLY A 163 -4.81 -16.86 -2.81
CA GLY A 163 -4.63 -18.05 -3.64
C GLY A 163 -5.09 -17.88 -5.09
N ASN A 164 -5.35 -16.64 -5.52
CA ASN A 164 -5.75 -16.31 -6.89
C ASN A 164 -4.51 -16.12 -7.77
N THR A 165 -3.75 -17.19 -7.96
CA THR A 165 -2.37 -17.18 -8.48
C THR A 165 -2.23 -16.58 -9.87
N ALA A 166 -3.13 -16.90 -10.80
CA ALA A 166 -3.13 -16.31 -12.15
C ALA A 166 -3.34 -14.79 -12.12
N ALA A 167 -4.31 -14.31 -11.33
CA ALA A 167 -4.56 -12.88 -11.17
C ALA A 167 -3.38 -12.15 -10.49
N ALA A 168 -2.71 -12.83 -9.56
CA ALA A 168 -1.50 -12.33 -8.93
C ALA A 168 -0.35 -12.19 -9.94
N ALA A 169 -0.14 -13.18 -10.80
CA ALA A 169 0.89 -13.15 -11.83
C ALA A 169 0.64 -12.01 -12.84
N ASP A 170 -0.59 -11.87 -13.33
CA ASP A 170 -0.99 -10.78 -14.24
C ASP A 170 -0.75 -9.40 -13.61
N ALA A 171 -1.15 -9.22 -12.35
CA ALA A 171 -0.97 -7.96 -11.64
C ALA A 171 0.52 -7.65 -11.39
N MET A 172 1.32 -8.65 -11.01
CA MET A 172 2.75 -8.47 -10.80
C MET A 172 3.52 -8.19 -12.09
N GLU A 173 3.08 -8.75 -13.22
CA GLU A 173 3.65 -8.42 -14.53
C GLU A 173 3.41 -6.96 -14.89
N ARG A 174 2.19 -6.45 -14.68
CA ARG A 174 1.88 -5.02 -14.86
C ARG A 174 2.67 -4.13 -13.90
N SER A 175 2.78 -4.55 -12.64
CA SER A 175 3.59 -3.86 -11.64
C SER A 175 5.05 -3.74 -12.09
N LEU A 176 5.67 -4.83 -12.54
CA LEU A 176 7.04 -4.83 -13.02
C LEU A 176 7.21 -3.97 -14.29
N GLU A 177 6.26 -4.00 -15.23
CA GLU A 177 6.37 -3.18 -16.44
C GLU A 177 6.35 -1.68 -16.09
N HIS A 178 5.46 -1.24 -15.20
CA HIS A 178 5.47 0.15 -14.72
C HIS A 178 6.77 0.51 -13.98
N ALA A 179 7.33 -0.40 -13.19
CA ALA A 179 8.65 -0.16 -12.55
C ALA A 179 9.75 0.04 -13.60
N ARG A 180 9.76 -0.75 -14.67
CA ARG A 180 10.71 -0.64 -15.77
C ARG A 180 10.55 0.66 -16.55
N ILE A 181 9.31 1.06 -16.85
CA ILE A 181 9.03 2.34 -17.51
C ILE A 181 9.55 3.49 -16.64
N ALA A 182 9.29 3.47 -15.33
CA ALA A 182 9.77 4.49 -14.40
C ALA A 182 11.31 4.54 -14.34
N ALA A 183 11.98 3.39 -14.25
CA ALA A 183 13.44 3.30 -14.26
C ALA A 183 14.03 3.90 -15.54
N ARG A 184 13.50 3.55 -16.71
CA ARG A 184 13.93 4.13 -18.00
C ARG A 184 13.75 5.64 -18.04
N ALA A 185 12.62 6.14 -17.54
CA ALA A 185 12.34 7.58 -17.49
C ALA A 185 13.31 8.35 -16.57
N ALA A 186 13.81 7.70 -15.51
CA ALA A 186 14.82 8.24 -14.61
C ALA A 186 16.27 8.07 -15.11
N GLY A 187 16.49 7.37 -16.24
CA GLY A 187 17.83 7.04 -16.73
C GLY A 187 18.52 5.92 -15.95
N GLU A 188 17.74 5.08 -15.26
CA GLU A 188 18.20 3.93 -14.48
C GLU A 188 18.09 2.62 -15.28
N HIS A 189 18.63 1.54 -14.73
CA HIS A 189 18.60 0.21 -15.35
C HIS A 189 17.23 -0.46 -15.15
N ASP A 190 16.60 -0.95 -16.23
CA ASP A 190 15.30 -1.63 -16.22
C ASP A 190 15.38 -3.17 -16.33
N GLU A 191 16.60 -3.70 -16.48
CA GLU A 191 16.90 -5.13 -16.48
C GLU A 191 17.29 -5.62 -15.08
N ILE A 192 17.02 -6.90 -14.76
CA ILE A 192 17.32 -7.51 -13.45
C ILE A 192 18.83 -7.69 -13.31
N THR A 193 19.47 -6.67 -12.74
CA THR A 193 20.92 -6.56 -12.59
C THR A 193 21.25 -5.90 -11.25
N LEU A 194 22.50 -5.95 -10.80
CA LEU A 194 22.90 -5.29 -9.56
C LEU A 194 22.74 -3.76 -9.64
N GLN A 195 22.64 -3.17 -10.84
CA GLN A 195 22.44 -1.73 -11.00
C GLN A 195 20.97 -1.30 -10.97
N ALA A 196 20.02 -2.23 -11.14
CA ALA A 196 18.60 -1.90 -11.17
C ALA A 196 18.09 -1.29 -9.85
N PRO A 197 17.08 -0.41 -9.93
CA PRO A 197 16.46 0.17 -8.75
C PRO A 197 15.62 -0.87 -8.01
N PHE A 198 15.36 -0.60 -6.73
CA PHE A 198 14.59 -1.48 -5.85
C PHE A 198 13.26 -1.93 -6.48
N ALA A 199 12.51 -1.01 -7.09
CA ALA A 199 11.18 -1.30 -7.68
C ALA A 199 11.22 -2.37 -8.78
N VAL A 200 12.29 -2.40 -9.61
CA VAL A 200 12.45 -3.41 -10.66
C VAL A 200 12.78 -4.76 -10.04
N LEU A 201 13.70 -4.79 -9.06
CA LEU A 201 14.12 -6.02 -8.41
C LEU A 201 13.00 -6.64 -7.57
N ILE A 202 12.30 -5.83 -6.77
CA ILE A 202 11.20 -6.30 -5.94
C ILE A 202 10.02 -6.77 -6.81
N GLY A 203 9.68 -6.03 -7.87
CA GLY A 203 8.63 -6.42 -8.83
C GLY A 203 8.94 -7.74 -9.53
N ALA A 204 10.20 -7.95 -9.94
CA ALA A 204 10.63 -9.21 -10.53
C ALA A 204 10.55 -10.37 -9.53
N GLY A 205 10.98 -10.15 -8.28
CA GLY A 205 10.89 -11.14 -7.21
C GLY A 205 9.45 -11.57 -6.94
N TYR A 206 8.53 -10.61 -6.80
CA TYR A 206 7.10 -10.90 -6.59
C TYR A 206 6.44 -11.57 -7.79
N LEU A 207 6.79 -11.18 -9.03
CA LEU A 207 6.31 -11.88 -10.22
C LEU A 207 6.82 -13.33 -10.24
N GLY A 208 8.08 -13.55 -9.88
CA GLY A 208 8.64 -14.91 -9.72
C GLY A 208 7.86 -15.73 -8.70
N LEU A 209 7.54 -15.15 -7.54
CA LEU A 209 6.72 -15.80 -6.51
C LEU A 209 5.30 -16.11 -6.97
N ALA A 210 4.64 -15.17 -7.66
CA ALA A 210 3.30 -15.38 -8.20
C ALA A 210 3.29 -16.51 -9.26
N ARG A 211 4.30 -16.53 -10.14
CA ARG A 211 4.49 -17.59 -11.14
C ARG A 211 4.79 -18.95 -10.51
N ILE A 212 5.59 -19.00 -9.43
CA ILE A 212 5.80 -20.23 -8.65
C ILE A 212 4.46 -20.74 -8.11
N ALA A 213 3.66 -19.85 -7.51
CA ALA A 213 2.36 -20.22 -6.96
C ALA A 213 1.40 -20.73 -8.05
N ASP A 214 1.45 -20.15 -9.26
CA ASP A 214 0.66 -20.57 -10.41
C ASP A 214 1.18 -21.86 -11.09
N GLY A 215 2.35 -22.36 -10.69
CA GLY A 215 2.97 -23.55 -11.27
C GLY A 215 3.72 -23.28 -12.58
N GLU A 216 4.04 -22.03 -12.89
CA GLU A 216 4.81 -21.66 -14.07
C GLU A 216 6.30 -22.01 -13.91
N PRO A 217 6.92 -22.74 -14.87
CA PRO A 217 8.33 -23.12 -14.79
C PRO A 217 9.32 -21.96 -14.75
N SER A 218 8.92 -20.77 -15.22
CA SER A 218 9.79 -19.58 -15.27
C SER A 218 9.89 -18.86 -13.91
N GLY A 219 8.99 -19.16 -12.96
CA GLY A 219 8.92 -18.48 -11.67
C GLY A 219 10.19 -18.65 -10.81
N PRO A 220 10.72 -19.88 -10.61
CA PRO A 220 11.94 -20.11 -9.83
C PRO A 220 13.16 -19.34 -10.34
N ASP A 221 13.37 -19.30 -11.66
CA ASP A 221 14.50 -18.60 -12.26
C ASP A 221 14.37 -17.09 -12.06
N LEU A 222 13.20 -16.53 -12.34
CA LEU A 222 12.93 -15.10 -12.17
C LEU A 222 13.09 -14.64 -10.71
N TYR A 223 12.56 -15.42 -9.75
CA TYR A 223 12.78 -15.17 -8.32
C TYR A 223 14.27 -15.24 -7.96
N GLY A 224 14.98 -16.25 -8.47
CA GLY A 224 16.40 -16.46 -8.21
C GLY A 224 17.26 -15.31 -8.73
N GLU A 225 16.98 -14.81 -9.93
CA GLU A 225 17.64 -13.65 -10.53
C GLU A 225 17.45 -12.38 -9.69
N ALA A 226 16.22 -12.08 -9.27
CA ALA A 226 15.92 -10.92 -8.45
C ALA A 226 16.65 -10.96 -7.09
N VAL A 227 16.61 -12.10 -6.39
CA VAL A 227 17.32 -12.27 -5.11
C VAL A 227 18.84 -12.20 -5.31
N ALA A 228 19.38 -12.75 -6.39
CA ALA A 228 20.81 -12.64 -6.70
C ALA A 228 21.23 -11.19 -6.96
N ALA A 229 20.40 -10.42 -7.68
CA ALA A 229 20.64 -8.99 -7.92
C ALA A 229 20.63 -8.18 -6.62
N PHE A 230 19.66 -8.40 -5.72
CA PHE A 230 19.68 -7.78 -4.39
C PHE A 230 20.91 -8.18 -3.58
N ARG A 231 21.30 -9.47 -3.57
CA ARG A 231 22.50 -9.91 -2.85
C ARG A 231 23.77 -9.23 -3.35
N ALA A 232 23.87 -8.98 -4.66
CA ALA A 232 24.99 -8.24 -5.24
C ALA A 232 25.01 -6.75 -4.83
N GLN A 233 23.89 -6.18 -4.38
CA GLN A 233 23.81 -4.81 -3.85
C GLN A 233 24.22 -4.70 -2.37
N LEU A 234 24.38 -5.81 -1.64
CA LEU A 234 24.74 -5.77 -0.21
C LEU A 234 26.16 -5.22 0.07
N ASP A 235 27.03 -5.25 -0.94
CA ASP A 235 28.38 -4.70 -0.86
C ASP A 235 28.42 -3.18 -1.06
N ASP A 236 27.32 -2.57 -1.53
CA ASP A 236 27.17 -1.12 -1.68
C ASP A 236 26.52 -0.53 -0.42
N PRO A 237 27.25 0.27 0.39
CA PRO A 237 26.70 0.85 1.61
C PRO A 237 25.44 1.70 1.40
N GLU A 238 25.27 2.31 0.22
CA GLU A 238 24.10 3.15 -0.08
C GLU A 238 22.86 2.31 -0.40
N ARG A 239 23.03 1.07 -0.85
CA ARG A 239 21.92 0.17 -1.25
C ARG A 239 21.69 -0.97 -0.27
N LYS A 240 22.62 -1.20 0.66
CA LYS A 240 22.63 -2.37 1.53
C LYS A 240 21.34 -2.54 2.34
N GLU A 241 20.80 -1.47 2.91
CA GLU A 241 19.59 -1.54 3.74
C GLU A 241 18.37 -1.92 2.90
N ASP A 242 18.14 -1.23 1.78
CA ASP A 242 17.05 -1.54 0.85
C ASP A 242 17.18 -2.94 0.26
N ALA A 243 18.40 -3.36 -0.09
CA ALA A 243 18.66 -4.69 -0.64
C ALA A 243 18.36 -5.79 0.37
N GLN A 244 18.78 -5.61 1.63
CA GLN A 244 18.46 -6.55 2.70
C GLN A 244 16.96 -6.60 2.95
N PHE A 245 16.30 -5.44 3.01
CA PHE A 245 14.85 -5.36 3.16
C PHE A 245 14.09 -6.09 2.05
N GLY A 246 14.51 -5.91 0.79
CA GLY A 246 13.92 -6.59 -0.36
C GLY A 246 14.08 -8.12 -0.29
N ILE A 247 15.25 -8.61 0.13
CA ILE A 247 15.49 -10.04 0.35
C ILE A 247 14.57 -10.58 1.45
N ASP A 248 14.55 -9.92 2.62
CA ASP A 248 13.78 -10.36 3.77
C ASP A 248 12.27 -10.41 3.45
N GLN A 249 11.78 -9.39 2.73
CA GLN A 249 10.40 -9.34 2.27
C GLN A 249 10.07 -10.50 1.32
N LEU A 250 10.91 -10.76 0.31
CA LEU A 250 10.70 -11.85 -0.65
C LEU A 250 10.77 -13.24 0.01
N GLU A 251 11.74 -13.46 0.90
CA GLU A 251 11.90 -14.72 1.62
C GLU A 251 10.72 -14.99 2.56
N ARG A 252 10.21 -13.94 3.22
CA ARG A 252 9.00 -14.02 4.03
C ARG A 252 7.79 -14.45 3.20
N VAL A 253 7.55 -13.80 2.06
CA VAL A 253 6.40 -14.11 1.20
C VAL A 253 6.52 -15.50 0.59
N ARG A 254 7.73 -15.92 0.22
CA ARG A 254 8.00 -17.29 -0.24
C ARG A 254 7.57 -18.34 0.79
N GLY A 255 7.75 -18.07 2.08
CA GLY A 255 7.31 -18.94 3.17
C GLY A 255 5.79 -19.16 3.24
N PHE A 256 4.99 -18.32 2.58
CA PHE A 256 3.53 -18.49 2.49
C PHE A 256 3.07 -19.29 1.28
N ILE A 257 3.94 -19.47 0.28
CA ILE A 257 3.61 -20.05 -1.04
C ILE A 257 4.07 -21.52 -1.14
N SER A 258 4.96 -21.94 -0.24
CA SER A 258 5.54 -23.29 -0.18
C SER A 258 4.59 -24.36 0.36
#